data_AF-A0A291I6Q6-F1
#
_entry.id   AF-A0A291I6Q6-F1
#
_cell.length_a   1.000
_cell.length_b   1.000
_cell.length_c   1.000
_cell.angle_alpha   90.00
_cell.angle_beta   90.00
_cell.angle_gamma   90.00
#
_symmetry.space_group_name_H-M   'P 1'
#
loop_
_entity.id
_entity.type
_entity.pdbx_description
1 polymer ?
#
loop_
_entity_poly.entity_id
_entity_poly.type
_entity_poly.pdbx_seq_one_letter_code
_entity_poly.pdbx_strand_id
1 'polypeptide(L)'
;EEVTAKVLTSGKYSTLYPPTVRRVTERLFDRYPPKQLEKEVRKKLHQAYGAYIGGIDGKRLEKKIEKIIHEIPNPTTDEATRTEWEKEICLKILNLHTSTNERTVAYDELYQKIFEVTGVPTSITDAGCALNPFSFPFFTEAGMLGQYIGFDLDKGMIEAIEHSLRTLNAPEGIVVKQGDILSDPSGESDLLLMFKLYTLLDRQEEASGLKILQEWKYKNAVISFPIKTISGRDVG
;
A
#
# COMPACT_ATOMS: atom_id res chain seq x y z
N GLU A 1 6.35 -7.11 24.37
CA GLU A 1 5.25 -6.23 24.84
C GLU A 1 5.71 -4.86 25.37
N GLU A 2 6.44 -4.74 26.48
CA GLU A 2 6.76 -3.41 27.07
C GLU A 2 7.51 -2.47 26.10
N VAL A 3 8.54 -2.98 25.41
CA VAL A 3 9.30 -2.19 24.41
C VAL A 3 8.42 -1.78 23.23
N THR A 4 7.59 -2.70 22.73
CA THR A 4 6.64 -2.43 21.64
C THR A 4 5.70 -1.28 22.00
N ALA A 5 5.13 -1.30 23.21
CA ALA A 5 4.27 -0.23 23.71
C ALA A 5 5.02 1.11 23.79
N LYS A 6 6.25 1.14 24.34
CA LYS A 6 7.07 2.37 24.42
C LYS A 6 7.45 2.94 23.06
N VAL A 7 7.65 2.09 22.06
CA VAL A 7 7.92 2.54 20.68
C VAL A 7 6.66 3.18 20.09
N LEU A 8 5.49 2.53 20.24
CA LEU A 8 4.21 3.02 19.72
C LEU A 8 3.68 4.28 20.43
N THR A 9 4.11 4.60 21.66
CA THR A 9 3.74 5.87 22.32
C THR A 9 4.54 7.07 21.83
N SER A 10 5.63 6.85 21.10
CA SER A 10 6.40 7.97 20.53
C SER A 10 5.77 8.47 19.24
N GLY A 11 5.65 9.80 19.09
CA GLY A 11 4.91 10.40 17.97
C GLY A 11 5.41 10.01 16.57
N LYS A 12 6.68 9.61 16.41
CA LYS A 12 7.21 9.16 15.12
C LYS A 12 6.67 7.79 14.68
N TYR A 13 6.41 6.87 15.62
CA TYR A 13 6.04 5.48 15.33
C TYR A 13 4.60 5.16 15.74
N SER A 14 3.85 6.13 16.28
CA SER A 14 2.52 5.90 16.85
C SER A 14 1.45 5.50 15.85
N THR A 15 1.67 5.77 14.56
CA THR A 15 0.77 5.38 13.47
C THR A 15 1.16 4.04 12.85
N LEU A 16 2.32 3.47 13.21
CA LEU A 16 2.82 2.25 12.59
C LEU A 16 2.00 1.03 13.03
N TYR A 17 1.81 0.07 12.11
CA TYR A 17 1.10 -1.16 12.40
C TYR A 17 1.75 -1.93 13.58
N PRO A 18 1.02 -2.16 14.69
CA PRO A 18 1.61 -2.73 15.90
C PRO A 18 2.29 -4.11 15.72
N PRO A 19 1.73 -5.05 14.92
CA PRO A 19 2.40 -6.32 14.62
C PRO A 19 3.78 -6.15 13.97
N THR A 20 3.98 -5.14 13.13
CA THR A 20 5.31 -4.82 12.56
C THR A 20 6.31 -4.46 13.66
N VAL A 21 5.91 -3.60 14.61
CA VAL A 21 6.78 -3.22 15.74
C VAL A 21 7.07 -4.43 16.62
N ARG A 22 6.07 -5.29 16.85
CA ARG A 22 6.20 -6.53 17.62
C ARG A 22 7.19 -7.48 16.96
N ARG A 23 7.00 -7.81 15.68
CA ARG A 23 7.91 -8.66 14.88
C ARG A 23 9.35 -8.15 14.95
N VAL A 24 9.56 -6.85 14.71
CA VAL A 24 10.90 -6.25 14.78
C VAL A 24 11.49 -6.35 16.19
N THR A 25 10.68 -6.17 17.23
CA THR A 25 11.11 -6.31 18.63
C THR A 25 11.53 -7.74 18.94
N GLU A 26 10.71 -8.73 18.57
CA GLU A 26 10.96 -10.15 18.82
C GLU A 26 12.26 -10.61 18.15
N ARG A 27 12.53 -10.19 16.91
CA ARG A 27 13.77 -10.56 16.19
C ARG A 27 15.04 -9.99 16.82
N LEU A 28 14.93 -8.93 17.59
CA LEU A 28 16.05 -8.29 18.27
C LEU A 28 16.15 -8.69 19.75
N PHE A 29 15.13 -9.36 20.29
CA PHE A 29 15.00 -9.63 21.72
C PHE A 29 16.20 -10.41 22.29
N ASP A 30 16.60 -11.50 21.63
CA ASP A 30 17.73 -12.32 22.09
C ASP A 30 19.11 -11.70 21.79
N ARG A 31 19.15 -10.61 21.01
CA ARG A 31 20.40 -9.97 20.57
C ARG A 31 20.83 -8.81 21.45
N TYR A 32 19.91 -8.23 22.23
CA TYR A 32 20.18 -7.01 23.00
C TYR A 32 19.57 -7.06 24.40
N PRO A 33 20.27 -6.54 25.42
CA PRO A 33 19.69 -6.42 26.76
C PRO A 33 18.50 -5.43 26.77
N PRO A 34 17.55 -5.57 27.71
CA PRO A 34 16.32 -4.75 27.74
C PRO A 34 16.55 -3.23 27.67
N LYS A 35 17.63 -2.74 28.29
CA LYS A 35 18.00 -1.31 28.29
C LYS A 35 18.43 -0.78 26.92
N GLN A 36 18.91 -1.65 26.03
CA GLN A 36 19.38 -1.29 24.68
C GLN A 36 18.37 -1.67 23.58
N LEU A 37 17.51 -2.65 23.85
CA LEU A 37 16.55 -3.19 22.89
C LEU A 37 15.67 -2.09 22.26
N GLU A 38 15.13 -1.16 23.06
CA GLU A 38 14.30 -0.07 22.54
C GLU A 38 15.04 0.79 21.50
N LYS A 39 16.30 1.15 21.78
CA LYS A 39 17.12 1.97 20.88
C LYS A 39 17.37 1.25 19.56
N GLU A 40 17.68 -0.04 19.60
CA GLU A 40 17.96 -0.82 18.39
C GLU A 40 16.68 -1.12 17.59
N VAL A 41 15.53 -1.32 18.25
CA VAL A 41 14.22 -1.41 17.57
C VAL A 41 13.94 -0.12 16.80
N ARG A 42 14.05 1.05 17.44
CA ARG A 42 13.84 2.34 16.78
C ARG A 42 14.78 2.54 15.59
N LYS A 43 16.05 2.15 15.74
CA LYS A 43 17.05 2.22 14.67
C LYS A 43 16.70 1.31 13.51
N LYS A 44 16.32 0.05 13.76
CA LYS A 44 15.92 -0.91 12.72
C LYS A 44 14.65 -0.44 12.01
N LEU A 45 13.64 0.06 12.75
CA LEU A 45 12.44 0.64 12.16
C LEU A 45 12.77 1.83 11.27
N HIS A 46 13.64 2.74 11.71
CA HIS A 46 14.08 3.87 10.89
C HIS A 46 14.85 3.44 9.64
N GLN A 47 15.66 2.38 9.70
CA GLN A 47 16.38 1.89 8.52
C GLN A 47 15.46 1.18 7.53
N ALA A 48 14.57 0.31 8.04
CA ALA A 48 13.69 -0.53 7.24
C ALA A 48 12.51 0.24 6.63
N TYR A 49 12.00 1.22 7.36
CA TYR A 49 10.75 1.90 7.04
C TYR A 49 10.89 3.44 7.14
N GLY A 50 12.06 4.01 7.41
CA GLY A 50 12.20 5.45 7.68
C GLY A 50 11.81 6.38 6.55
N ALA A 51 11.83 5.90 5.29
CA ALA A 51 11.27 6.63 4.16
C ALA A 51 9.73 6.71 4.19
N TYR A 52 9.08 5.82 4.94
CA TYR A 52 7.63 5.65 5.05
C TYR A 52 7.10 6.04 6.45
N ILE A 53 7.94 6.02 7.48
CA ILE A 53 7.60 6.37 8.87
C ILE A 53 7.65 7.87 9.10
N GLY A 54 6.54 8.43 9.59
CA GLY A 54 6.44 9.84 10.03
C GLY A 54 6.51 10.86 8.88
N GLY A 55 6.55 10.40 7.63
CA GLY A 55 6.57 11.24 6.43
C GLY A 55 5.18 11.54 5.87
N ILE A 56 4.17 10.75 6.23
CA ILE A 56 2.82 10.85 5.66
C ILE A 56 1.89 11.36 6.75
N ASP A 57 1.73 12.68 6.76
CA ASP A 57 0.69 13.33 7.52
C ASP A 57 -0.66 12.97 6.87
N GLY A 58 -1.34 11.95 7.44
CA GLY A 58 -2.62 11.45 6.96
C GLY A 58 -3.66 12.56 6.78
N LYS A 59 -3.73 13.52 7.72
CA LYS A 59 -4.65 14.67 7.62
C LYS A 59 -4.28 15.59 6.46
N ARG A 60 -2.99 15.78 6.20
CA ARG A 60 -2.54 16.57 5.05
C ARG A 60 -2.79 15.83 3.73
N LEU A 61 -2.63 14.51 3.70
CA LEU A 61 -2.95 13.68 2.54
C LEU A 61 -4.45 13.76 2.23
N GLU A 62 -5.29 13.54 3.22
CA GLU A 62 -6.75 13.65 3.14
C GLU A 62 -7.17 15.01 2.58
N LYS A 63 -6.70 16.11 3.16
CA LYS A 63 -6.98 17.46 2.65
C LYS A 63 -6.57 17.68 1.19
N LYS A 64 -5.46 17.07 0.74
CA LYS A 64 -5.04 17.14 -0.67
C LYS A 64 -6.00 16.35 -1.56
N ILE A 65 -6.42 15.17 -1.12
CA ILE A 65 -7.38 14.35 -1.87
C ILE A 65 -8.73 15.04 -1.93
N GLU A 66 -9.26 15.54 -0.81
CA GLU A 66 -10.50 16.31 -0.77
C GLU A 66 -10.45 17.51 -1.71
N LYS A 67 -9.33 18.23 -1.74
CA LYS A 67 -9.14 19.35 -2.67
C LYS A 67 -9.26 18.89 -4.13
N ILE A 68 -8.63 17.79 -4.51
CA ILE A 68 -8.73 17.23 -5.87
C ILE A 68 -10.18 16.86 -6.20
N ILE A 69 -10.88 16.19 -5.28
CA ILE A 69 -12.28 15.77 -5.47
C ILE A 69 -13.20 16.98 -5.70
N HIS A 70 -13.00 18.07 -4.96
CA HIS A 70 -13.84 19.28 -5.09
C HIS A 70 -13.50 20.17 -6.29
N GLU A 71 -12.28 20.08 -6.83
CA GLU A 71 -11.85 20.91 -7.98
C GLU A 71 -12.52 20.51 -9.29
N ILE A 72 -12.99 19.27 -9.41
CA ILE A 72 -13.57 18.73 -10.64
C ILE A 72 -15.06 18.46 -10.40
N PRO A 73 -15.98 19.24 -11.00
CA PRO A 73 -17.41 19.04 -10.83
C PRO A 73 -17.84 17.64 -11.22
N ASN A 74 -18.56 16.96 -10.33
CA ASN A 74 -19.14 15.66 -10.58
C ASN A 74 -20.23 15.75 -11.66
N PRO A 75 -20.08 15.07 -12.81
CA PRO A 75 -21.09 15.06 -13.85
C PRO A 75 -22.31 14.27 -13.40
N THR A 76 -23.50 14.87 -13.49
CA THR A 76 -24.77 14.23 -13.12
C THR A 76 -25.47 13.53 -14.29
N THR A 77 -24.80 13.43 -15.45
CA THR A 77 -25.50 13.32 -16.74
C THR A 77 -25.53 11.95 -17.42
N ASP A 78 -24.66 10.99 -17.07
CA ASP A 78 -24.75 9.57 -17.47
C ASP A 78 -23.58 8.77 -16.88
N GLU A 79 -23.66 7.44 -16.92
CA GLU A 79 -22.67 6.51 -16.35
C GLU A 79 -21.28 6.60 -17.01
N ALA A 80 -21.21 6.76 -18.34
CA ALA A 80 -19.94 6.82 -19.05
C ALA A 80 -19.16 8.11 -18.69
N THR A 81 -19.87 9.25 -18.66
CA THR A 81 -19.29 10.51 -18.21
C THR A 81 -18.82 10.45 -16.74
N ARG A 82 -19.56 9.70 -15.91
CA ARG A 82 -19.18 9.46 -14.51
C ARG A 82 -17.90 8.63 -14.39
N THR A 83 -17.76 7.54 -15.14
CA THR A 83 -16.55 6.70 -15.14
C THR A 83 -15.30 7.49 -15.54
N GLU A 84 -15.38 8.31 -16.58
CA GLU A 84 -14.24 9.13 -17.02
C GLU A 84 -13.86 10.20 -15.99
N TRP A 85 -14.84 10.80 -15.31
CA TRP A 85 -14.59 11.70 -14.17
C TRP A 85 -13.91 10.97 -12.99
N GLU A 86 -14.35 9.75 -12.67
CA GLU A 86 -13.74 8.94 -11.61
C GLU A 86 -12.28 8.60 -11.93
N LYS A 87 -11.99 8.20 -13.17
CA LYS A 87 -10.62 7.98 -13.66
C LYS A 87 -9.76 9.24 -13.53
N GLU A 88 -10.26 10.41 -13.95
CA GLU A 88 -9.49 11.66 -13.87
C GLU A 88 -9.10 11.99 -12.42
N ILE A 89 -10.06 11.96 -11.49
CA ILE A 89 -9.79 12.24 -10.07
C ILE A 89 -8.82 11.20 -9.49
N CYS A 90 -9.09 9.93 -9.76
CA CYS A 90 -8.26 8.84 -9.29
C CYS A 90 -6.82 8.97 -9.77
N LEU A 91 -6.58 9.33 -11.04
CA LEU A 91 -5.24 9.59 -11.56
C LEU A 91 -4.55 10.75 -10.84
N LYS A 92 -5.26 11.85 -10.58
CA LYS A 92 -4.71 12.97 -9.81
C LYS A 92 -4.32 12.56 -8.39
N ILE A 93 -5.11 11.70 -7.74
CA ILE A 93 -4.79 11.15 -6.42
C ILE A 93 -3.58 10.22 -6.51
N LEU A 94 -3.54 9.32 -7.48
CA LEU A 94 -2.42 8.40 -7.72
C LEU A 94 -1.10 9.15 -7.94
N ASN A 95 -1.13 10.34 -8.56
CA ASN A 95 0.04 11.20 -8.75
C ASN A 95 0.60 11.80 -7.44
N LEU A 96 -0.13 11.77 -6.31
CA LEU A 96 0.35 12.30 -5.04
C LEU A 96 1.44 11.45 -4.37
N HIS A 97 1.63 10.21 -4.80
CA HIS A 97 2.60 9.29 -4.21
C HIS A 97 3.58 8.78 -5.27
N THR A 98 4.88 8.81 -4.97
CA THR A 98 5.94 8.55 -5.96
C THR A 98 5.78 7.19 -6.67
N SER A 99 5.48 6.12 -5.93
CA SER A 99 5.35 4.77 -6.49
C SER A 99 4.19 4.62 -7.48
N THR A 100 3.07 5.31 -7.22
CA THR A 100 1.88 5.30 -8.07
C THR A 100 1.99 6.31 -9.21
N ASN A 101 2.62 7.47 -9.00
CA ASN A 101 2.95 8.46 -10.03
C ASN A 101 3.79 7.86 -11.16
N GLU A 102 4.77 7.02 -10.83
CA GLU A 102 5.56 6.31 -11.86
C GLU A 102 4.72 5.36 -12.75
N ARG A 103 3.51 4.99 -12.32
CA ARG A 103 2.59 4.11 -13.05
C ARG A 103 1.48 4.86 -13.78
N THR A 104 1.33 6.18 -13.61
CA THR A 104 0.14 6.88 -14.12
C THR A 104 0.02 6.90 -15.63
N VAL A 105 1.15 6.90 -16.35
CA VAL A 105 1.16 6.73 -17.81
C VAL A 105 0.68 5.36 -18.29
N ALA A 106 0.59 4.38 -17.40
CA ALA A 106 0.25 3.01 -17.73
C ALA A 106 -1.13 2.58 -17.22
N TYR A 107 -1.80 3.32 -16.32
CA TYR A 107 -3.02 2.84 -15.66
C TYR A 107 -4.15 2.48 -16.63
N ASP A 108 -4.27 3.19 -17.76
CA ASP A 108 -5.27 2.90 -18.80
C ASP A 108 -5.16 1.47 -19.36
N GLU A 109 -3.94 0.93 -19.43
CA GLU A 109 -3.69 -0.42 -19.99
C GLU A 109 -3.17 -1.41 -18.94
N LEU A 110 -2.79 -0.95 -17.75
CA LEU A 110 -2.02 -1.74 -16.77
C LEU A 110 -2.80 -2.99 -16.36
N TYR A 111 -4.04 -2.83 -15.92
CA TYR A 111 -4.85 -3.95 -15.44
C TYR A 111 -5.35 -4.83 -16.57
N GLN A 112 -5.63 -4.26 -17.75
CA GLN A 112 -5.96 -5.04 -18.94
C GLN A 112 -4.82 -6.01 -19.28
N LYS A 113 -3.58 -5.51 -19.37
CA LYS A 113 -2.39 -6.34 -19.64
C LYS A 113 -2.12 -7.37 -18.54
N ILE A 114 -2.36 -7.01 -17.27
CA ILE A 114 -2.24 -7.98 -16.18
C ILE A 114 -3.27 -9.09 -16.37
N PHE A 115 -4.54 -8.75 -16.60
CA PHE A 115 -5.64 -9.71 -16.68
C PHE A 115 -5.63 -10.55 -17.96
N GLU A 116 -5.02 -10.06 -19.04
CA GLU A 116 -4.71 -10.89 -20.23
C GLU A 116 -3.83 -12.10 -19.88
N VAL A 117 -2.93 -11.96 -18.91
CA VAL A 117 -2.03 -13.02 -18.47
C VAL A 117 -2.64 -13.84 -17.33
N THR A 118 -3.25 -13.19 -16.35
CA THR A 118 -3.73 -13.85 -15.12
C THR A 118 -5.16 -14.39 -15.23
N GLY A 119 -5.90 -13.98 -16.27
CA GLY A 119 -7.35 -13.94 -16.23
C GLY A 119 -7.87 -12.81 -15.34
N VAL A 120 -9.16 -12.49 -15.46
CA VAL A 120 -9.82 -11.50 -14.59
C VAL A 120 -10.02 -12.11 -13.19
N PRO A 121 -9.39 -11.56 -12.13
CA PRO A 121 -9.52 -12.11 -10.78
C PRO A 121 -10.87 -11.75 -10.16
N THR A 122 -11.35 -12.58 -9.23
CA THR A 122 -12.48 -12.27 -8.35
C THR A 122 -12.05 -11.70 -7.00
N SER A 123 -10.75 -11.81 -6.67
CA SER A 123 -10.16 -11.18 -5.49
C SER A 123 -8.73 -10.71 -5.72
N ILE A 124 -8.42 -9.50 -5.28
CA ILE A 124 -7.08 -8.89 -5.31
C ILE A 124 -6.64 -8.61 -3.87
N THR A 125 -5.44 -9.05 -3.51
CA THR A 125 -4.72 -8.52 -2.35
C THR A 125 -3.59 -7.62 -2.83
N ASP A 126 -3.57 -6.36 -2.38
CA ASP A 126 -2.50 -5.40 -2.70
C ASP A 126 -1.66 -5.10 -1.44
N ALA A 127 -0.45 -5.63 -1.42
CA ALA A 127 0.47 -5.50 -0.31
C ALA A 127 1.38 -4.28 -0.46
N GLY A 128 1.41 -3.43 0.57
CA GLY A 128 2.07 -2.13 0.47
C GLY A 128 1.35 -1.22 -0.52
N CYS A 129 0.02 -1.16 -0.40
CA CYS A 129 -0.85 -0.61 -1.44
C CYS A 129 -0.62 0.88 -1.69
N ALA A 130 -0.07 1.64 -0.72
CA ALA A 130 0.01 3.10 -0.77
C ALA A 130 -1.31 3.71 -1.31
N LEU A 131 -1.25 4.51 -2.39
CA LEU A 131 -2.43 5.10 -3.04
C LEU A 131 -3.04 4.25 -4.17
N ASN A 132 -2.53 3.04 -4.42
CA ASN A 132 -3.06 2.16 -5.46
C ASN A 132 -4.54 1.74 -5.30
N PRO A 133 -5.18 1.77 -4.11
CA PRO A 133 -6.63 1.57 -4.01
C PRO A 133 -7.46 2.54 -4.87
N PHE A 134 -6.94 3.73 -5.18
CA PHE A 134 -7.57 4.67 -6.12
C PHE A 134 -7.48 4.23 -7.57
N SER A 135 -6.81 3.12 -7.89
CA SER A 135 -6.82 2.58 -9.24
C SER A 135 -8.08 1.77 -9.58
N PHE A 136 -9.09 1.80 -8.72
CA PHE A 136 -10.33 1.04 -8.88
C PHE A 136 -11.10 1.28 -10.18
N PRO A 137 -11.19 2.49 -10.77
CA PRO A 137 -11.89 2.64 -12.04
C PRO A 137 -11.22 1.82 -13.15
N PHE A 138 -9.88 1.67 -13.10
CA PHE A 138 -9.09 0.99 -14.12
C PHE A 138 -9.23 -0.53 -14.05
N PHE A 139 -9.12 -1.13 -12.85
CA PHE A 139 -9.34 -2.58 -12.74
C PHE A 139 -10.82 -2.96 -12.89
N THR A 140 -11.75 -2.08 -12.51
CA THR A 140 -13.20 -2.27 -12.74
C THR A 140 -13.50 -2.30 -14.22
N GLU A 141 -12.96 -1.34 -14.98
CA GLU A 141 -13.08 -1.32 -16.45
C GLU A 141 -12.44 -2.57 -17.10
N ALA A 142 -11.33 -3.05 -16.56
CA ALA A 142 -10.71 -4.30 -17.00
C ALA A 142 -11.49 -5.56 -16.59
N GLY A 143 -12.64 -5.42 -15.92
CA GLY A 143 -13.60 -6.50 -15.63
C GLY A 143 -13.54 -7.04 -14.20
N MET A 144 -12.66 -6.54 -13.33
CA MET A 144 -12.59 -6.98 -11.94
C MET A 144 -13.71 -6.30 -11.13
N LEU A 145 -14.73 -7.08 -10.75
CA LEU A 145 -15.89 -6.62 -9.97
C LEU A 145 -15.96 -7.22 -8.56
N GLY A 146 -14.94 -7.97 -8.17
CA GLY A 146 -14.91 -8.70 -6.91
C GLY A 146 -14.29 -7.91 -5.76
N GLN A 147 -13.62 -8.60 -4.84
CA GLN A 147 -13.03 -7.97 -3.65
C GLN A 147 -11.60 -7.49 -3.88
N TYR A 148 -11.31 -6.24 -3.55
CA TYR A 148 -9.96 -5.69 -3.46
C TYR A 148 -9.63 -5.40 -2.00
N ILE A 149 -8.53 -5.96 -1.50
CA ILE A 149 -8.00 -5.66 -0.17
C ILE A 149 -6.60 -5.07 -0.30
N GLY A 150 -6.49 -3.76 -0.11
CA GLY A 150 -5.20 -3.08 0.04
C GLY A 150 -4.78 -3.01 1.50
N PHE A 151 -3.50 -3.20 1.78
CA PHE A 151 -2.96 -2.88 3.11
C PHE A 151 -1.59 -2.22 3.08
N ASP A 152 -1.35 -1.37 4.07
CA ASP A 152 -0.10 -0.66 4.30
C ASP A 152 0.12 -0.41 5.81
N LEU A 153 1.28 0.10 6.19
CA LEU A 153 1.73 0.15 7.58
C LEU A 153 1.18 1.34 8.37
N ASP A 154 0.90 2.47 7.72
CA ASP A 154 0.60 3.74 8.41
C ASP A 154 -0.90 3.96 8.60
N LYS A 155 -1.33 4.11 9.86
CA LYS A 155 -2.74 4.29 10.24
C LYS A 155 -3.34 5.55 9.63
N GLY A 156 -2.62 6.66 9.68
CA GLY A 156 -3.12 7.95 9.20
C GLY A 156 -3.31 7.95 7.70
N MET A 157 -2.43 7.28 6.95
CA MET A 157 -2.62 7.07 5.51
C MET A 157 -3.86 6.21 5.23
N ILE A 158 -4.01 5.07 5.92
CA ILE A 158 -5.14 4.17 5.70
C ILE A 158 -6.47 4.87 5.99
N GLU A 159 -6.57 5.61 7.10
CA GLU A 159 -7.77 6.38 7.44
C GLU A 159 -8.08 7.45 6.37
N ALA A 160 -7.06 8.14 5.86
CA ALA A 160 -7.23 9.13 4.80
C ALA A 160 -7.71 8.50 3.49
N ILE A 161 -7.17 7.33 3.11
CA ILE A 161 -7.59 6.59 1.92
C ILE A 161 -9.04 6.10 2.09
N GLU A 162 -9.36 5.47 3.22
CA GLU A 162 -10.70 4.95 3.51
C GLU A 162 -11.75 6.05 3.45
N HIS A 163 -11.52 7.19 4.09
CA HIS A 163 -12.45 8.32 4.05
C HIS A 163 -12.63 8.85 2.62
N SER A 164 -11.53 9.00 1.88
CA SER A 164 -11.57 9.52 0.50
C SER A 164 -12.29 8.56 -0.47
N LEU A 165 -12.11 7.24 -0.32
CA LEU A 165 -12.84 6.23 -1.10
C LEU A 165 -14.35 6.34 -0.85
N ARG A 166 -14.77 6.56 0.40
CA ARG A 166 -16.19 6.80 0.73
C ARG A 166 -16.70 8.09 0.10
N THR A 167 -15.94 9.18 0.15
CA THR A 167 -16.30 10.46 -0.50
C THR A 167 -16.47 10.32 -2.01
N LEU A 168 -15.71 9.43 -2.65
CA LEU A 168 -15.83 9.11 -4.07
C LEU A 168 -16.99 8.16 -4.40
N ASN A 169 -17.67 7.59 -3.39
CA ASN A 169 -18.59 6.46 -3.55
C ASN A 169 -17.94 5.26 -4.26
N ALA A 170 -16.68 4.95 -3.92
CA ALA A 170 -16.00 3.77 -4.45
C ALA A 170 -16.80 2.49 -4.14
N PRO A 171 -16.72 1.45 -4.99
CA PRO A 171 -17.44 0.20 -4.76
C PRO A 171 -17.14 -0.42 -3.40
N GLU A 172 -18.14 -1.03 -2.75
CA GLU A 172 -18.00 -1.65 -1.42
C GLU A 172 -16.94 -2.77 -1.38
N GLY A 173 -16.64 -3.38 -2.53
CA GLY A 173 -15.59 -4.37 -2.67
C GLY A 173 -14.17 -3.82 -2.46
N ILE A 174 -13.98 -2.49 -2.44
CA ILE A 174 -12.66 -1.85 -2.29
C ILE A 174 -12.41 -1.56 -0.82
N VAL A 175 -11.63 -2.43 -0.18
CA VAL A 175 -11.31 -2.36 1.24
C VAL A 175 -9.84 -2.01 1.43
N VAL A 176 -9.57 -1.10 2.35
CA VAL A 176 -8.21 -0.78 2.79
C VAL A 176 -8.08 -0.99 4.29
N LYS A 177 -6.92 -1.46 4.75
CA LYS A 177 -6.66 -1.68 6.18
C LYS A 177 -5.19 -1.51 6.51
N GLN A 178 -4.88 -1.31 7.78
CA GLN A 178 -3.50 -1.48 8.21
C GLN A 178 -3.10 -2.95 8.14
N GLY A 179 -1.88 -3.21 7.69
CA GLY A 179 -1.35 -4.57 7.62
C GLY A 179 0.11 -4.59 7.20
N ASP A 180 0.73 -5.74 7.36
CA ASP A 180 2.11 -6.01 7.03
C ASP A 180 2.24 -7.44 6.55
N ILE A 181 2.64 -7.61 5.30
CA ILE A 181 2.75 -8.93 4.65
C ILE A 181 3.72 -9.88 5.39
N LEU A 182 4.67 -9.33 6.15
CA LEU A 182 5.63 -10.10 6.95
C LEU A 182 5.10 -10.49 8.33
N SER A 183 4.05 -9.84 8.81
CA SER A 183 3.49 -10.04 10.16
C SER A 183 2.12 -10.69 10.16
N ASP A 184 1.36 -10.53 9.07
CA ASP A 184 0.00 -11.01 8.95
C ASP A 184 -0.05 -12.41 8.32
N PRO A 185 -1.00 -13.26 8.75
CA PRO A 185 -1.21 -14.56 8.13
C PRO A 185 -1.62 -14.38 6.67
N SER A 186 -1.18 -15.31 5.82
CA SER A 186 -1.53 -15.30 4.40
C SER A 186 -3.04 -15.30 4.20
N GLY A 187 -3.56 -14.26 3.54
CA GLY A 187 -4.90 -14.30 2.95
C GLY A 187 -4.91 -15.21 1.71
N GLU A 188 -6.09 -15.71 1.34
CA GLU A 188 -6.30 -16.36 0.04
C GLU A 188 -6.85 -15.32 -0.95
N SER A 189 -6.23 -15.19 -2.12
CA SER A 189 -6.70 -14.29 -3.18
C SER A 189 -6.41 -14.84 -4.57
N ASP A 190 -7.16 -14.42 -5.59
CA ASP A 190 -6.85 -14.82 -6.96
C ASP A 190 -5.57 -14.14 -7.45
N LEU A 191 -5.37 -12.88 -7.07
CA LEU A 191 -4.23 -12.07 -7.48
C LEU A 191 -3.57 -11.36 -6.29
N LEU A 192 -2.29 -11.62 -6.07
CA LEU A 192 -1.45 -10.86 -5.14
C LEU A 192 -0.66 -9.78 -5.91
N LEU A 193 -0.81 -8.52 -5.52
CA LEU A 193 -0.01 -7.40 -6.03
C LEU A 193 1.11 -7.06 -5.06
N MET A 194 2.33 -7.03 -5.56
CA MET A 194 3.55 -6.62 -4.85
C MET A 194 4.29 -5.56 -5.66
N PHE A 195 3.67 -4.40 -5.84
CA PHE A 195 4.25 -3.35 -6.67
C PHE A 195 5.42 -2.63 -5.97
N LYS A 196 6.64 -2.84 -6.46
CA LYS A 196 7.90 -2.31 -5.88
C LYS A 196 8.14 -2.70 -4.43
N LEU A 197 7.49 -3.77 -3.97
CA LEU A 197 7.59 -4.24 -2.59
C LEU A 197 8.67 -5.30 -2.40
N TYR A 198 8.86 -6.20 -3.37
CA TYR A 198 9.74 -7.37 -3.23
C TYR A 198 11.16 -7.01 -2.73
N THR A 199 11.83 -6.07 -3.40
CA THR A 199 13.19 -5.65 -3.02
C THR A 199 13.24 -4.92 -1.68
N LEU A 200 12.14 -4.30 -1.25
CA LEU A 200 12.05 -3.67 0.06
C LEU A 200 12.01 -4.75 1.14
N LEU A 201 11.20 -5.79 0.96
CA LEU A 201 11.12 -6.91 1.91
C LEU A 201 12.48 -7.57 2.11
N ASP A 202 13.18 -7.93 1.03
CA ASP A 202 14.49 -8.59 1.10
C ASP A 202 15.57 -7.74 1.82
N ARG A 203 15.48 -6.41 1.74
CA ARG A 203 16.37 -5.50 2.49
C ARG A 203 16.02 -5.44 3.98
N GLN A 204 14.75 -5.60 4.31
CA GLN A 204 14.29 -5.61 5.71
C GLN A 204 14.69 -6.93 6.37
N GLU A 205 14.40 -8.02 5.67
CA GLU A 205 14.57 -9.40 6.10
C GLU A 205 15.03 -10.24 4.90
N GLU A 206 16.23 -10.83 5.00
CA GLU A 206 16.80 -11.65 3.93
C GLU A 206 15.84 -12.77 3.49
N ALA A 207 15.69 -12.92 2.17
CA ALA A 207 14.83 -13.90 1.49
C ALA A 207 13.32 -13.82 1.85
N SER A 208 12.87 -12.75 2.50
CA SER A 208 11.47 -12.63 2.89
C SER A 208 10.54 -12.48 1.69
N GLY A 209 10.96 -11.81 0.60
CA GLY A 209 10.18 -11.73 -0.62
C GLY A 209 9.87 -13.11 -1.19
N LEU A 210 10.89 -13.97 -1.29
CA LEU A 210 10.73 -15.36 -1.74
C LEU A 210 9.84 -16.17 -0.79
N LYS A 211 10.02 -15.99 0.52
CA LYS A 211 9.20 -16.66 1.54
C LYS A 211 7.72 -16.34 1.38
N ILE A 212 7.38 -15.06 1.14
CA ILE A 212 6.00 -14.66 0.83
C ILE A 212 5.48 -15.43 -0.38
N LEU A 213 6.25 -15.50 -1.47
CA LEU A 213 5.80 -16.19 -2.69
C LEU A 213 5.64 -17.71 -2.53
N GLN A 214 6.24 -18.31 -1.49
CA GLN A 214 6.12 -19.73 -1.21
C GLN A 214 5.00 -20.04 -0.22
N GLU A 215 4.71 -19.14 0.71
CA GLU A 215 3.79 -19.38 1.83
C GLU A 215 2.41 -18.74 1.64
N TRP A 216 2.31 -17.65 0.88
CA TRP A 216 1.02 -17.00 0.65
C TRP A 216 0.15 -17.78 -0.32
N LYS A 217 -1.16 -17.83 -0.03
CA LYS A 217 -2.14 -18.50 -0.88
C LYS A 217 -2.64 -17.53 -1.94
N TYR A 218 -2.21 -17.75 -3.17
CA TYR A 218 -2.75 -17.03 -4.32
C TYR A 218 -2.72 -17.89 -5.59
N LYS A 219 -3.50 -17.52 -6.61
CA LYS A 219 -3.42 -18.16 -7.94
C LYS A 219 -2.32 -17.52 -8.79
N ASN A 220 -2.28 -16.19 -8.82
CA ASN A 220 -1.29 -15.41 -9.54
C ASN A 220 -0.66 -14.34 -8.64
N ALA A 221 0.57 -13.96 -8.92
CA ALA A 221 1.23 -12.82 -8.28
C ALA A 221 1.83 -11.88 -9.34
N VAL A 222 1.64 -10.57 -9.15
CA VAL A 222 2.25 -9.53 -9.98
C VAL A 222 3.26 -8.77 -9.14
N ILE A 223 4.51 -8.87 -9.55
CA ILE A 223 5.64 -8.27 -8.85
C ILE A 223 6.25 -7.24 -9.79
N SER A 224 6.40 -6.00 -9.32
CA SER A 224 7.14 -4.98 -10.06
C SER A 224 8.37 -4.53 -9.30
N PHE A 225 9.37 -4.08 -10.04
CA PHE A 225 10.64 -3.59 -9.52
C PHE A 225 10.80 -2.10 -9.87
N PRO A 226 11.39 -1.28 -8.99
CA PRO A 226 11.72 0.09 -9.33
C PRO A 226 12.77 0.10 -10.45
N ILE A 227 12.59 0.94 -11.46
CA ILE A 227 13.58 1.16 -12.53
C ILE A 227 14.56 2.31 -12.20
N LYS A 228 14.28 3.09 -11.15
CA LYS A 228 15.11 4.18 -10.63
C LYS A 228 15.14 4.14 -9.09
N THR A 229 16.24 4.56 -8.47
CA THR A 229 16.32 4.73 -7.02
C THR A 229 15.44 5.89 -6.55
N ILE A 230 15.08 5.89 -5.26
CA ILE A 230 14.40 7.01 -4.58
C ILE A 230 15.20 8.32 -4.70
N SER A 231 16.53 8.25 -4.88
CA SER A 231 17.42 9.40 -5.13
C SER A 231 17.56 9.81 -6.60
N GLY A 232 16.82 9.18 -7.51
CA GLY A 232 16.81 9.51 -8.94
C GLY A 232 17.98 8.97 -9.76
N ARG A 233 18.76 8.01 -9.25
CA ARG A 233 19.80 7.32 -10.02
C ARG A 233 19.24 6.04 -10.62
N ASP A 234 19.71 5.66 -11.81
CA ASP A 234 19.36 4.37 -12.40
C ASP A 234 19.80 3.22 -11.48
N VAL A 235 18.97 2.17 -11.42
CA VAL A 235 19.33 0.92 -10.75
C VAL A 235 19.95 -0.04 -11.76
N GLY A 236 21.16 0.28 -12.22
CA GLY A 236 21.95 -0.55 -13.15
C GLY A 236 22.12 0.08 -14.51
#